data_AF-A0A1V9W558-F1
#
_entry.id   AF-A0A1V9W558-F1
#
_cell.length_a   1.000
_cell.length_b   1.000
_cell.length_c   1.000
_cell.angle_alpha   90.00
_cell.angle_beta   90.00
_cell.angle_gamma   90.00
#
_symmetry.space_group_name_H-M   'P 1'
#
loop_
_entity.id
_entity.type
_entity.pdbx_description
1 polymer ?
#
loop_
_entity_poly.entity_id
_entity_poly.type
_entity_poly.pdbx_seq_one_letter_code
_entity_poly.pdbx_strand_id
1 'polypeptide(L)'
;MKKTKMIEVFRAKTLDGQVPQMNDHYRSVYSEVQYKNESEGYVSVLVLEDEVKARNEFTNKCMDWLKELEKEHSVLAHKLARWHNIRLR
;
A
#
# COMPACT_ATOMS: atom_id res chain seq x y z
N MET A 1 23.96 -8.22 -11.02
CA MET A 1 22.50 -7.97 -11.02
C MET A 1 22.03 -7.92 -9.58
N LYS A 2 21.54 -6.77 -9.10
CA LYS A 2 20.98 -6.66 -7.75
C LYS A 2 19.78 -7.63 -7.67
N LYS A 3 19.77 -8.52 -6.69
CA LYS A 3 18.60 -9.38 -6.42
C LYS A 3 17.49 -8.46 -5.93
N THR A 4 16.53 -8.14 -6.78
CA THR A 4 15.37 -7.36 -6.37
C THR A 4 14.50 -8.25 -5.49
N LYS A 5 14.35 -7.88 -4.21
CA LYS A 5 13.61 -8.68 -3.23
C LYS A 5 12.13 -8.32 -3.34
N MET A 6 11.32 -9.32 -3.61
CA MET A 6 9.86 -9.23 -3.61
C MET A 6 9.32 -9.56 -2.22
N ILE A 7 8.31 -8.84 -1.77
CA ILE A 7 7.59 -9.10 -0.51
C ILE A 7 6.09 -9.24 -0.76
N GLU A 8 5.44 -10.05 0.07
CA GLU A 8 3.98 -10.20 0.05
C GLU A 8 3.34 -8.96 0.69
N VAL A 9 2.43 -8.30 -0.03
CA VAL A 9 1.67 -7.15 0.47
C VAL A 9 0.20 -7.44 0.65
N PHE A 10 -0.31 -8.52 0.04
CA PHE A 10 -1.69 -8.93 0.17
C PHE A 10 -1.82 -10.42 -0.12
N ARG A 11 -2.72 -11.07 0.62
CA ARG A 11 -3.08 -12.48 0.42
C ARG A 11 -4.58 -12.63 0.58
N ALA A 12 -5.22 -13.27 -0.38
CA ALA A 12 -6.64 -13.58 -0.34
C ALA A 12 -6.89 -15.04 -0.73
N LYS A 13 -7.94 -15.63 -0.16
CA LYS A 13 -8.48 -16.92 -0.61
C LYS A 13 -9.57 -16.67 -1.62
N THR A 14 -9.52 -17.37 -2.73
CA THR A 14 -10.47 -17.26 -3.84
C THR A 14 -11.12 -18.62 -4.08
N LEU A 15 -12.38 -18.63 -4.52
CA LEU A 15 -13.14 -19.87 -4.71
C LEU A 15 -12.55 -20.73 -5.83
N ASP A 16 -11.94 -20.09 -6.83
CA ASP A 16 -11.42 -20.67 -8.06
C ASP A 16 -9.89 -20.53 -8.22
N GLY A 17 -9.21 -19.91 -7.25
CA GLY A 17 -7.78 -19.63 -7.35
C GLY A 17 -7.44 -18.47 -8.28
N GLN A 18 -8.42 -17.73 -8.81
CA GLN A 18 -8.17 -16.64 -9.75
C GLN A 18 -7.91 -15.30 -9.05
N VAL A 19 -7.05 -14.49 -9.66
CA VAL A 19 -6.72 -13.14 -9.22
C VAL A 19 -7.99 -12.28 -9.27
N PRO A 20 -8.51 -11.78 -8.13
CA PRO A 20 -9.68 -10.90 -8.13
C PRO A 20 -9.38 -9.59 -8.85
N GLN A 21 -10.38 -8.97 -9.49
CA GLN A 21 -10.24 -7.63 -10.11
C GLN A 21 -9.72 -6.57 -9.13
N MET A 22 -9.97 -6.73 -7.82
CA MET A 22 -9.41 -5.86 -6.77
C MET A 22 -7.88 -5.78 -6.79
N ASN A 23 -7.19 -6.80 -7.32
CA ASN A 23 -5.73 -6.80 -7.39
C ASN A 23 -5.18 -5.84 -8.47
N ASP A 24 -6.01 -5.36 -9.40
CA ASP A 24 -5.61 -4.30 -10.34
C ASP A 24 -5.32 -2.96 -9.63
N HIS A 25 -5.83 -2.74 -8.41
CA HIS A 25 -5.44 -1.59 -7.60
C HIS A 25 -3.92 -1.57 -7.35
N TYR A 26 -3.30 -2.71 -7.05
CA TYR A 26 -1.87 -2.76 -6.77
C TYR A 26 -1.01 -2.44 -7.99
N ARG A 27 -1.49 -2.74 -9.20
CA ARG A 27 -0.84 -2.35 -10.47
C ARG A 27 -0.87 -0.84 -10.71
N SER A 28 -1.83 -0.12 -10.12
CA SER A 28 -1.87 1.35 -10.17
C SER A 28 -0.91 2.01 -9.17
N VAL A 29 -0.40 1.25 -8.19
CA VAL A 29 0.41 1.76 -7.08
C VAL A 29 1.89 1.37 -7.21
N TYR A 30 2.16 0.16 -7.71
CA TYR A 30 3.51 -0.43 -7.79
C TYR A 30 3.91 -0.66 -9.24
N SER A 31 5.20 -0.50 -9.57
CA SER A 31 5.65 -0.66 -10.96
C SER A 31 5.69 -2.12 -11.40
N GLU A 32 5.97 -3.03 -10.46
CA GLU A 32 6.01 -4.48 -10.71
C GLU A 32 5.17 -5.24 -9.68
N VAL A 33 4.15 -5.94 -10.16
CA VAL A 33 3.25 -6.77 -9.36
C VAL A 33 3.26 -8.20 -9.89
N GLN A 34 3.65 -9.15 -9.04
CA GLN A 34 3.62 -10.57 -9.33
C GLN A 34 2.54 -11.27 -8.50
N TYR A 35 1.89 -12.28 -9.08
CA TYR A 35 0.91 -13.11 -8.39
C TYR A 35 1.47 -14.50 -8.15
N LYS A 36 1.31 -15.01 -6.94
CA LYS A 36 1.67 -16.38 -6.59
C LYS A 36 0.41 -17.13 -6.17
N ASN A 37 0.06 -18.16 -6.93
CA ASN A 37 -1.04 -19.05 -6.61
C ASN A 37 -0.55 -20.18 -5.71
N GLU A 38 -1.27 -20.43 -4.62
CA GLU A 38 -1.04 -21.58 -3.75
C GLU A 38 -2.13 -22.63 -3.95
N SER A 39 -1.79 -23.90 -3.71
CA SER A 39 -2.63 -25.07 -4.00
C SER A 39 -3.99 -25.08 -3.29
N GLU A 40 -4.18 -24.27 -2.24
CA GLU A 40 -5.43 -24.18 -1.49
C GLU A 40 -6.36 -23.04 -1.97
N GLY A 41 -6.11 -22.48 -3.16
CA GLY A 41 -6.88 -21.37 -3.72
C GLY A 41 -6.49 -20.00 -3.16
N TYR A 42 -5.33 -19.89 -2.51
CA TYR A 42 -4.78 -18.59 -2.12
C TYR A 42 -4.05 -17.93 -3.27
N VAL A 43 -4.18 -16.62 -3.35
CA VAL A 43 -3.43 -15.76 -4.26
C VAL A 43 -2.70 -14.73 -3.41
N SER A 44 -1.37 -14.73 -3.51
CA SER A 44 -0.49 -13.73 -2.89
C SER A 44 -0.05 -12.70 -3.92
N VAL A 45 -0.07 -11.43 -3.53
CA VAL A 45 0.42 -10.29 -4.31
C VAL A 45 1.81 -9.93 -3.82
N LEU A 46 2.78 -10.05 -4.71
CA LEU A 46 4.19 -9.80 -4.46
C LEU A 46 4.63 -8.53 -5.20
N VAL A 47 5.31 -7.63 -4.50
CA VAL A 47 5.82 -6.36 -5.06
C VAL A 47 7.23 -6.09 -4.54
N LEU A 48 7.93 -5.14 -5.18
CA LEU A 48 9.31 -4.81 -4.84
C LEU A 48 9.39 -4.21 -3.43
N GLU A 49 10.27 -4.76 -2.58
CA GLU A 49 10.44 -4.29 -1.20
C GLU A 49 10.79 -2.80 -1.13
N ASP A 50 11.62 -2.34 -2.06
CA ASP A 50 12.07 -0.95 -2.12
C ASP A 50 10.93 0.03 -2.40
N GLU A 51 9.94 -0.37 -3.21
CA GLU A 51 8.75 0.46 -3.47
C GLU A 51 7.85 0.53 -2.25
N VAL A 52 7.68 -0.58 -1.54
CA VAL A 52 6.91 -0.60 -0.29
C VAL A 52 7.57 0.28 0.75
N LYS A 53 8.91 0.22 0.88
CA LYS A 53 9.66 1.11 1.77
C LYS A 53 9.50 2.57 1.37
N ALA A 54 9.71 2.92 0.10
CA ALA A 54 9.57 4.28 -0.39
C ALA A 54 8.16 4.84 -0.15
N ARG A 55 7.11 4.03 -0.39
CA ARG A 55 5.72 4.40 -0.12
C ARG A 55 5.44 4.62 1.36
N ASN A 56 5.97 3.76 2.22
CA ASN A 56 5.82 3.92 3.67
C ASN A 56 6.54 5.18 4.17
N GLU A 57 7.76 5.44 3.69
CA GLU A 57 8.50 6.66 4.01
C GLU A 57 7.77 7.92 3.56
N PHE A 58 7.23 7.93 2.34
CA PHE A 58 6.40 9.02 1.84
C PHE A 58 5.17 9.25 2.71
N THR A 59 4.45 8.19 3.04
CA THR A 59 3.24 8.26 3.88
C THR A 59 3.57 8.80 5.28
N ASN A 60 4.69 8.37 5.87
CA ASN A 60 5.15 8.88 7.16
C ASN A 60 5.48 10.38 7.11
N LYS A 61 6.18 10.84 6.06
CA LYS A 61 6.45 12.28 5.88
C LYS A 61 5.15 13.09 5.74
N CYS A 62 4.17 12.59 4.99
CA CYS A 62 2.87 13.25 4.89
C CYS A 62 2.16 13.33 6.25
N MET A 63 2.22 12.27 7.07
CA MET A 63 1.68 12.30 8.43
C MET A 63 2.38 13.33 9.32
N ASP A 64 3.71 13.41 9.25
CA ASP A 64 4.48 14.37 10.03
C ASP A 64 4.14 15.82 9.63
N TRP A 65 4.05 16.11 8.33
CA TRP A 65 3.61 17.43 7.86
C TRP A 65 2.18 17.76 8.27
N LEU A 66 1.27 16.78 8.27
CA LEU A 66 -0.09 17.00 8.74
C LEU A 66 -0.15 17.28 10.25
N LYS A 67 0.70 16.64 11.05
CA LYS A 67 0.81 16.92 12.50
C LYS A 67 1.38 18.31 12.77
N GLU A 68 2.38 18.74 11.99
CA GLU A 68 2.89 20.12 12.10
C GLU A 68 1.80 21.13 11.69
N LEU A 69 1.10 20.87 10.58
CA LEU A 69 -0.03 21.69 10.16
C LEU A 69 -1.15 21.73 11.19
N GLU A 70 -1.41 20.64 11.92
CA GLU A 70 -2.44 20.57 12.95
C GLU A 70 -2.19 21.56 14.09
N LYS A 71 -0.92 21.81 14.45
CA LYS A 71 -0.54 22.77 15.51
C LYS A 71 -0.98 24.20 15.19
N GLU A 72 -0.97 24.58 13.91
CA GLU A 72 -1.31 25.93 13.46
C GLU A 72 -2.75 26.00 12.90
N HIS A 73 -3.21 24.93 12.24
CA HIS A 73 -4.43 24.87 11.45
C HIS A 73 -5.15 23.51 11.57
N SER A 74 -5.60 23.16 12.78
CA SER A 74 -6.25 21.88 13.10
C SER A 74 -7.38 21.48 12.13
N VAL A 75 -8.34 22.37 11.82
CA VAL A 75 -9.46 22.03 10.92
C VAL A 75 -8.98 21.66 9.51
N LEU A 76 -7.96 22.35 9.00
CA LEU A 76 -7.40 22.07 7.68
C LEU A 76 -6.65 20.74 7.67
N ALA A 77 -5.84 20.48 8.70
CA ALA A 77 -5.10 19.22 8.84
C ALA A 77 -6.04 18.01 8.87
N HIS A 78 -7.14 18.07 9.65
CA HIS A 78 -8.12 16.98 9.73
C HIS A 78 -8.90 16.78 8.43
N LYS A 79 -9.23 17.87 7.70
CA LYS A 79 -9.86 17.77 6.37
C LYS A 79 -8.95 17.07 5.35
N LEU A 80 -7.67 17.46 5.30
CA LEU A 80 -6.69 16.86 4.41
C LEU A 80 -6.44 15.39 4.77
N ALA A 81 -6.28 15.09 6.06
CA ALA A 81 -6.12 13.72 6.54
C ALA A 81 -7.31 12.84 6.13
N ARG A 82 -8.54 13.33 6.32
CA ARG A 82 -9.75 12.61 5.90
C ARG A 82 -9.82 12.37 4.40
N TRP A 83 -9.47 13.37 3.58
CA TRP A 83 -9.51 13.23 2.12
C TRP A 83 -8.54 12.16 1.62
N HIS A 84 -7.38 12.03 2.28
CA HIS A 84 -6.38 11.03 1.94
C HIS A 84 -6.47 9.74 2.78
N ASN A 85 -7.55 9.53 3.52
CA ASN A 85 -7.74 8.38 4.43
C ASN A 85 -6.58 8.17 5.42
N ILE A 86 -5.92 9.25 5.83
CA ILE A 86 -4.87 9.26 6.85
C ILE A 86 -5.55 9.50 8.21
N ARG A 87 -5.16 8.71 9.21
CA ARG A 87 -5.64 8.89 10.59
C ARG A 87 -4.61 9.68 11.40
N LEU A 88 -4.93 10.94 11.67
CA LEU A 88 -4.24 11.73 12.71
C LEU A 88 -4.71 11.23 14.08
N ARG A 89 -3.76 11.02 15.01
CA ARG A 89 -4.01 10.58 16.39
C ARG A 89 -3.55 11.65 17.34
#